data_AF-A0AAD5DEZ5-F1
#
_entry.id   AF-A0AAD5DEZ5-F1
#
_cell.length_a   1.000
_cell.length_b   1.000
_cell.length_c   1.000
_cell.angle_alpha   90.00
_cell.angle_beta   90.00
_cell.angle_gamma   90.00
#
_symmetry.space_group_name_H-M   'P 1'
#
loop_
_entity.id
_entity.type
_entity.pdbx_description
1 polymer ?
#
loop_
_entity_poly.entity_id
_entity_poly.type
_entity_poly.pdbx_seq_one_letter_code
_entity_poly.pdbx_strand_id
1 'polypeptide(L)'
;PQQLLGLPCTTQADVYSLGVLLTVLCTGRPLAARGQLCLPTAPDDCPQPVLELIRECIRPDPLRRPTAEEALRRLRASDVG
;
A
#
# COMPACT_ATOMS: atom_id res chain seq x y z
N PRO A 1 7.94 -11.83 -15.68
CA PRO A 1 7.75 -11.74 -14.21
C PRO A 1 9.11 -11.69 -13.49
N GLN A 2 9.32 -10.69 -12.63
CA GLN A 2 10.59 -10.54 -11.87
C GLN A 2 10.89 -11.72 -10.92
N GLN A 3 9.91 -12.59 -10.68
CA GLN A 3 10.08 -13.90 -10.01
C GLN A 3 10.97 -14.90 -10.77
N LEU A 4 11.26 -14.68 -12.06
CA LEU A 4 12.10 -15.59 -12.86
C LEU A 4 13.61 -15.33 -12.73
N LEU A 5 14.03 -14.28 -12.01
CA LEU A 5 15.41 -13.76 -12.01
C LEU A 5 16.21 -14.01 -10.73
N GLY A 6 15.64 -14.68 -9.72
CA GLY A 6 16.39 -15.03 -8.50
C GLY A 6 16.92 -13.83 -7.70
N LEU A 7 16.40 -12.62 -7.96
CA LEU A 7 16.66 -11.45 -7.11
C LEU A 7 16.03 -11.70 -5.74
N PRO A 8 16.69 -11.29 -4.64
CA PRO A 8 16.14 -11.46 -3.30
C PRO A 8 14.74 -10.85 -3.30
N CYS A 9 13.73 -11.60 -2.83
CA CYS A 9 12.37 -11.10 -2.64
C CYS A 9 12.46 -9.70 -2.03
N THR A 10 12.26 -8.67 -2.84
CA THR A 10 12.57 -7.32 -2.37
C THR A 10 11.46 -6.94 -1.43
N THR A 11 11.78 -6.65 -0.17
CA THR A 11 10.82 -6.17 0.83
C THR A 11 9.94 -5.03 0.30
N GLN A 12 10.46 -4.25 -0.65
CA GLN A 12 9.74 -3.16 -1.31
C GLN A 12 8.62 -3.59 -2.27
N ALA A 13 8.71 -4.78 -2.87
CA ALA A 13 7.62 -5.35 -3.67
C ALA A 13 6.45 -5.81 -2.78
N ASP A 14 6.77 -6.34 -1.60
CA ASP A 14 5.76 -6.69 -0.60
C ASP A 14 5.07 -5.43 -0.05
N VAL A 15 5.82 -4.34 0.17
CA VAL A 15 5.25 -3.03 0.56
C VAL A 15 4.30 -2.48 -0.52
N TYR A 16 4.64 -2.62 -1.79
CA TYR A 16 3.72 -2.25 -2.87
C TYR A 16 2.44 -3.09 -2.82
N SER A 17 2.58 -4.41 -2.64
CA SER A 17 1.45 -5.32 -2.55
C SER A 17 0.56 -5.01 -1.33
N LEU A 18 1.18 -4.61 -0.21
CA LEU A 18 0.48 -4.10 0.97
C LEU A 18 -0.35 -2.84 0.65
N GLY A 19 0.22 -1.86 -0.05
CA GLY A 19 -0.52 -0.64 -0.45
C GLY A 19 -1.72 -0.93 -1.35
N VAL A 20 -1.56 -1.89 -2.27
CA VAL A 20 -2.66 -2.38 -3.12
C VAL A 20 -3.74 -3.08 -2.29
N LEU A 21 -3.34 -3.93 -1.33
CA LEU A 21 -4.29 -4.61 -0.43
C LEU A 21 -5.05 -3.61 0.45
N LEU A 22 -4.36 -2.64 1.05
CA LEU A 22 -4.98 -1.58 1.84
C LEU A 22 -6.00 -0.78 1.01
N THR A 23 -5.69 -0.48 -0.25
CA THR A 23 -6.64 0.17 -1.18
C THR A 23 -7.93 -0.64 -1.33
N VAL A 24 -7.82 -1.96 -1.55
CA VAL A 24 -8.99 -2.85 -1.68
C VAL A 24 -9.77 -2.93 -0.38
N LEU A 25 -9.09 -3.01 0.76
CA LEU A 25 -9.72 -3.08 2.07
C LEU A 25 -10.48 -1.81 2.43
N CYS A 26 -9.90 -0.62 2.17
CA CYS A 26 -10.55 0.66 2.47
C CYS A 26 -11.72 0.94 1.54
N THR A 27 -11.60 0.64 0.24
CA THR A 27 -12.66 0.95 -0.73
C THR A 27 -13.75 -0.11 -0.81
N GLY A 28 -13.49 -1.34 -0.34
CA GLY A 28 -14.36 -2.50 -0.52
C GLY A 28 -14.53 -2.95 -1.98
N ARG A 29 -13.70 -2.42 -2.90
CA ARG A 29 -13.82 -2.66 -4.35
C ARG A 29 -12.70 -3.57 -4.85
N PRO A 30 -12.99 -4.53 -5.73
CA PRO A 30 -11.95 -5.31 -6.38
C PRO A 30 -11.09 -4.42 -7.28
N LEU A 31 -9.84 -4.83 -7.50
CA LEU A 31 -8.93 -4.14 -8.41
C LEU A 31 -9.51 -4.14 -9.83
N ALA A 32 -9.79 -2.95 -10.36
CA ALA A 32 -10.28 -2.77 -11.72
C ALA A 32 -9.13 -3.03 -12.70
N ALA A 33 -8.93 -4.29 -13.11
CA ALA A 33 -7.85 -4.71 -14.02
C ALA A 33 -6.43 -4.33 -13.55
N ARG A 34 -5.42 -4.87 -14.25
CA ARG A 34 -4.01 -4.66 -13.92
C ARG A 34 -3.63 -3.21 -14.22
N GLY A 35 -3.46 -2.39 -13.19
CA GLY A 35 -2.89 -1.03 -13.30
C GLY A 35 -3.84 0.13 -13.07
N GLN A 36 -5.14 -0.09 -12.84
CA GLN A 36 -6.06 0.98 -12.41
C GLN A 36 -6.39 0.78 -10.92
N LEU A 37 -5.60 1.44 -10.08
CA LEU A 37 -5.86 1.54 -8.65
C LEU A 37 -6.78 2.74 -8.41
N CYS A 38 -8.00 2.47 -7.94
CA CYS A 38 -8.87 3.50 -7.40
C CYS A 38 -8.47 3.73 -5.94
N LEU A 39 -7.73 4.81 -5.67
CA LEU A 39 -7.35 5.17 -4.32
C LEU A 39 -8.59 5.47 -3.46
N PRO A 40 -8.58 5.11 -2.15
CA PRO A 40 -9.64 5.50 -1.24
C PRO A 40 -9.68 7.02 -1.06
N THR A 41 -10.84 7.54 -0.65
CA THR A 41 -11.00 8.93 -0.24
C THR A 41 -11.03 9.06 1.28
N ALA A 42 -10.38 10.08 1.81
CA ALA A 42 -10.49 10.44 3.22
C ALA A 42 -11.49 11.62 3.37
N PRO A 43 -12.30 11.66 4.45
CA PRO A 43 -12.37 10.70 5.54
C PRO A 43 -13.31 9.50 5.28
N ASP A 44 -13.99 9.46 4.13
CA ASP A 44 -15.11 8.54 3.89
C ASP A 44 -14.74 7.05 3.86
N ASP A 45 -13.65 6.68 3.16
CA ASP A 45 -13.19 5.29 3.04
C ASP A 45 -12.12 4.94 4.10
N CYS A 46 -11.31 5.92 4.51
CA CYS A 46 -10.26 5.74 5.51
C CYS A 46 -9.78 7.06 6.13
N PRO A 47 -9.12 7.01 7.31
CA PRO A 47 -8.44 8.17 7.88
C PRO A 47 -7.36 8.72 6.94
N GLN A 48 -7.15 10.05 6.94
CA GLN A 48 -6.12 10.72 6.13
C GLN A 48 -4.72 10.07 6.26
N PRO A 49 -4.25 9.68 7.47
CA PRO A 49 -2.94 9.03 7.62
C PRO A 49 -2.83 7.70 6.86
N VAL A 50 -3.94 6.95 6.74
CA VAL A 50 -3.98 5.69 6.00
C VAL A 50 -3.93 5.93 4.49
N LEU A 51 -4.64 6.95 3.99
CA LEU A 51 -4.56 7.35 2.59
C LEU A 51 -3.14 7.75 2.18
N GLU A 52 -2.44 8.54 3.00
CA GLU A 52 -1.06 8.93 2.72
C GLU A 52 -0.12 7.71 2.74
N LEU A 53 -0.28 6.81 3.72
CA LEU A 53 0.49 5.57 3.74
C LEU A 53 0.28 4.73 2.47
N ILE A 54 -0.96 4.58 2.01
CA ILE A 54 -1.28 3.87 0.77
C ILE A 54 -0.53 4.48 -0.41
N ARG A 55 -0.56 5.82 -0.55
CA ARG A 55 0.13 6.54 -1.62
C ARG A 55 1.64 6.32 -1.61
N GLU A 56 2.25 6.29 -0.43
CA GLU A 56 3.68 6.02 -0.27
C GLU A 56 4.04 4.57 -0.62
N CYS A 57 3.22 3.60 -0.20
CA CYS A 57 3.42 2.18 -0.48
C CYS A 57 3.37 1.86 -1.99
N ILE A 58 2.49 2.50 -2.75
CA ILE A 58 2.30 2.22 -4.19
C ILE A 58 3.21 3.05 -5.10
N ARG A 59 4.23 3.74 -4.57
CA ARG A 59 5.11 4.57 -5.41
C ARG A 59 5.81 3.75 -6.49
N PRO A 60 5.95 4.28 -7.73
CA PRO A 60 6.66 3.58 -8.81
C PRO A 60 8.10 3.24 -8.45
N ASP A 61 8.80 4.17 -7.78
CA ASP A 61 10.16 4.00 -7.29
C ASP A 61 10.17 3.18 -5.98
N PRO A 62 10.74 1.96 -5.96
CA PRO A 62 10.79 1.12 -4.77
C PRO A 62 11.58 1.72 -3.60
N LEU A 63 12.54 2.60 -3.86
CA LEU A 63 13.36 3.23 -2.80
C LEU A 63 12.62 4.35 -2.07
N ARG A 64 11.50 4.83 -2.65
CA ARG A 64 10.66 5.87 -2.05
C ARG A 64 9.47 5.32 -1.27
N ARG A 65 9.37 4.00 -1.17
CA ARG A 65 8.35 3.30 -0.38
C ARG A 65 8.85 3.17 1.07
N PRO A 66 7.94 3.14 2.07
CA PRO A 66 8.32 2.94 3.45
C PRO A 66 8.85 1.51 3.66
N THR A 67 9.55 1.28 4.76
CA THR A 67 9.82 -0.10 5.20
C THR A 67 8.55 -0.75 5.73
N ALA A 68 8.51 -2.08 5.78
CA ALA A 68 7.38 -2.80 6.39
C ALA A 68 7.19 -2.41 7.87
N GLU A 69 8.28 -2.18 8.60
CA GLU A 69 8.25 -1.71 9.98
C GLU A 69 7.64 -0.31 10.11
N GLU A 70 8.02 0.61 9.24
CA GLU A 70 7.45 1.97 9.18
C GLU A 70 5.94 1.91 8.91
N ALA A 71 5.53 1.13 7.90
CA ALA A 71 4.13 0.96 7.55
C ALA A 71 3.31 0.40 8.73
N LEU A 72 3.82 -0.62 9.41
CA LEU A 72 3.18 -1.20 10.59
C LEU A 72 3.03 -0.18 11.72
N ARG A 73 4.07 0.63 11.98
CA ARG A 73 4.03 1.65 13.03
C ARG A 73 2.95 2.71 12.75
N ARG A 74 2.84 3.16 11.50
CA ARG A 74 1.84 4.16 11.09
C ARG A 74 0.42 3.60 11.12
N LEU A 75 0.21 2.35 10.71
CA LEU A 75 -1.10 1.69 10.79
C LEU A 75 -1.57 1.61 12.24
N ARG A 76 -0.70 1.20 13.17
CA ARG A 76 -1.01 1.17 14.61
C ARG A 76 -1.33 2.54 15.20
N ALA A 77 -0.63 3.59 14.75
CA ALA A 77 -0.91 4.95 15.18
C ALA A 77 -2.22 5.52 14.61
N SER A 78 -2.74 4.93 13.53
CA SER A 78 -4.00 5.31 12.90
C SER A 78 -5.21 4.59 13.51
N ASP A 79 -4.97 3.50 14.24
CA ASP A 79 -5.95 2.77 15.05
C ASP A 79 -6.18 3.53 16.36
N VAL A 80 -6.76 4.73 16.24
CA VAL A 80 -7.31 5.46 17.38
C VAL A 80 -8.78 5.04 17.45
N GLY A 81 -9.05 4.11 18.36
CA GLY A 81 -10.41 3.65 18.68
C GLY A 81 -11.34 4.75 19.17
#